data_AF-A0A1Q7DIE7-F1
#
_entry.id   AF-A0A1Q7DIE7-F1
#
_cell.length_a   1.000
_cell.length_b   1.000
_cell.length_c   1.000
_cell.angle_alpha   90.00
_cell.angle_beta   90.00
_cell.angle_gamma   90.00
#
_symmetry.space_group_name_H-M   'P 1'
#
loop_
_entity.id
_entity.type
_entity.pdbx_description
1 polymer ?
#
loop_
_entity_poly.entity_id
_entity_poly.type
_entity_poly.pdbx_seq_one_letter_code
_entity_poly.pdbx_strand_id
1 'polypeptide(L)' 'MRRTLGIVVMLGIGFTACTSPEATRVRAGGPGADVGNHKAVVSMHEGSDPFWKTPRVAGIKGPALDPARQADQLSRR' A
#
# COMPACT_ATOMS: atom_id res chain seq x y z
N MET A 1 25.73 -33.18 -26.01
CA MET A 1 24.97 -33.79 -24.90
C MET A 1 24.93 -32.94 -23.62
N ARG A 2 26.07 -32.58 -22.99
CA ARG A 2 26.06 -31.77 -21.75
C ARG A 2 25.43 -30.37 -21.91
N ARG A 3 25.73 -29.69 -23.03
CA ARG A 3 25.18 -28.34 -23.33
C ARG A 3 23.68 -28.37 -23.62
N THR A 4 23.23 -29.35 -24.40
CA THR A 4 21.80 -29.57 -24.70
C THR A 4 21.01 -29.92 -23.44
N LEU A 5 21.57 -30.74 -22.54
CA LEU A 5 20.94 -31.03 -21.25
C LEU A 5 20.80 -29.78 -20.37
N GLY A 6 21.83 -28.93 -20.33
CA GLY A 6 21.78 -27.67 -19.59
C GLY A 6 20.69 -26.72 -20.11
N ILE A 7 20.54 -26.60 -21.44
CA ILE A 7 19.50 -25.77 -22.07
C ILE A 7 18.10 -26.31 -21.75
N VAL A 8 17.90 -27.62 -21.82
CA VAL A 8 16.61 -28.26 -21.49
C VAL A 8 16.23 -28.04 -20.03
N VAL A 9 17.19 -28.17 -19.10
CA VAL A 9 16.97 -27.91 -17.67
C VAL A 9 16.62 -26.45 -17.42
N MET A 10 17.33 -25.50 -18.05
CA MET A 10 17.07 -24.07 -17.88
C MET A 10 15.67 -23.68 -18.40
N LEU A 11 15.28 -24.20 -19.57
CA LEU A 11 13.94 -23.99 -20.11
C LEU A 11 12.86 -24.59 -19.19
N GLY A 12 13.07 -25.80 -18.67
CA GLY A 12 12.14 -26.45 -17.75
C GLY A 12 11.86 -25.63 -16.49
N ILE A 13 12.88 -25.01 -15.89
CA ILE A 13 12.75 -24.17 -14.69
C ILE A 13 12.00 -22.86 -15.01
N GLY A 14 12.24 -22.26 -16.19
CA GLY A 14 11.53 -21.05 -16.61
C GLY A 14 10.02 -21.25 -16.76
N PHE A 15 9.59 -22.40 -17.26
CA PHE A 15 8.16 -22.70 -17.45
C PHE A 15 7.40 -22.98 -16.15
N THR A 16 8.04 -23.54 -15.12
CA THR A 16 7.37 -23.80 -13.83
C THR A 16 7.20 -22.53 -13.01
N ALA A 17 8.07 -21.53 -13.18
CA ALA A 17 7.98 -20.23 -12.50
C ALA A 17 6.71 -19.43 -12.89
N CYS A 18 6.14 -19.66 -14.08
CA CYS A 18 4.89 -19.04 -14.51
C CYS A 18 3.65 -19.56 -13.75
N THR A 19 3.76 -20.68 -13.03
CA THR A 19 2.67 -21.27 -12.23
C THR A 19 2.71 -20.87 -10.76
N SER A 20 3.54 -19.86 -10.43
CA SER A 20 3.60 -19.30 -9.08
C SER A 20 2.19 -18.95 -8.60
N PRO A 21 1.77 -19.39 -7.40
CA PRO A 21 0.50 -18.99 -6.80
C PRO A 21 0.42 -17.47 -6.56
N GLU A 22 1.56 -16.75 -6.60
CA GLU A 22 1.59 -15.29 -6.58
C GLU A 22 1.22 -14.66 -7.93
N ALA A 23 1.35 -15.38 -9.05
CA ALA A 23 0.95 -14.86 -10.38
C ALA A 23 -0.57 -14.69 -10.51
N THR A 24 -1.35 -15.49 -9.78
CA THR A 24 -2.82 -15.40 -9.72
C THR A 24 -3.32 -14.59 -8.52
N ARG A 25 -2.44 -14.15 -7.62
CA ARG A 25 -2.83 -13.40 -6.43
C ARG A 25 -3.08 -11.94 -6.79
N VAL A 26 -4.35 -11.59 -7.02
CA VAL A 26 -4.77 -10.20 -7.23
C VAL A 26 -4.64 -9.44 -5.91
N ARG A 27 -3.60 -8.61 -5.75
CA ARG A 27 -3.41 -7.71 -4.60
C ARG A 27 -4.25 -6.43 -4.67
N ALA A 28 -5.46 -6.49 -5.24
CA ALA A 28 -6.26 -5.31 -5.58
C ALA A 28 -5.56 -4.45 -6.67
N GLY A 29 -5.48 -4.98 -7.89
CA GLY A 29 -4.64 -4.42 -8.97
C GLY A 29 -5.38 -3.83 -10.17
N GLY A 30 -6.67 -3.50 -10.05
CA GLY A 30 -7.42 -2.78 -11.09
C GLY A 30 -7.78 -1.36 -10.65
N PRO A 31 -8.10 -0.43 -11.58
CA PRO A 31 -8.73 0.84 -11.21
C PRO A 31 -10.00 0.55 -10.40
N GLY A 32 -10.04 0.95 -9.13
CA GLY A 32 -11.10 0.51 -8.19
C GLY A 32 -10.72 -0.68 -7.31
N ALA A 33 -9.43 -0.86 -7.01
CA ALA A 33 -8.85 -1.66 -5.90
C ALA A 33 -9.29 -1.20 -4.49
N ASP A 34 -10.51 -0.71 -4.43
CA ASP A 34 -11.24 -0.27 -3.29
C ASP A 34 -12.27 -1.37 -3.01
N VAL A 35 -12.21 -1.94 -1.81
CA VAL A 35 -13.08 -3.05 -1.41
C VAL A 35 -14.55 -2.65 -1.29
N GLY A 36 -14.89 -1.38 -1.54
CA GLY A 36 -16.25 -0.86 -1.45
C GLY A 36 -16.77 -0.79 -0.01
N ASN A 37 -15.88 -0.90 0.98
CA ASN A 37 -16.23 -0.87 2.39
C ASN A 37 -16.32 0.56 2.93
N HIS A 38 -17.10 1.42 2.25
CA HIS A 38 -17.31 2.83 2.62
C HIS A 38 -18.64 3.07 3.34
N LYS A 39 -19.20 2.03 3.98
CA LYS A 39 -20.58 2.09 4.51
C LYS A 39 -20.77 3.17 5.58
N ALA A 40 -19.70 3.56 6.27
CA ALA A 40 -19.71 4.66 7.21
C ALA A 40 -18.48 5.54 6.98
N VAL A 41 -18.70 6.85 6.89
CA VAL A 41 -17.62 7.82 7.07
C VAL A 41 -17.16 7.67 8.52
N VAL A 42 -15.94 7.19 8.72
CA VAL A 42 -15.34 7.16 10.04
C VAL A 42 -14.99 8.60 10.42
N SER A 43 -15.79 9.20 11.29
CA SER A 43 -15.45 10.49 11.88
C SER A 43 -14.36 10.27 12.90
N MET A 44 -13.28 11.05 12.80
CA MET A 44 -12.33 11.14 13.89
C MET A 44 -13.03 11.76 15.11
N HIS A 45 -12.74 11.23 16.30
CA HIS A 45 -13.18 11.86 17.53
C HIS A 45 -12.49 13.21 17.73
N GLU A 46 -13.22 14.12 18.37
CA GLU A 46 -12.74 15.46 18.68
C GLU A 46 -11.39 15.38 19.44
N GLY A 47 -10.37 16.08 18.94
CA GLY A 47 -9.03 16.09 19.53
C GLY A 47 -8.10 14.92 19.16
N SER A 48 -8.47 14.06 18.20
CA SER A 48 -7.57 13.00 17.71
C SER A 48 -6.27 13.59 17.13
N ASP A 49 -5.11 13.00 17.49
CA ASP A 49 -3.82 13.29 16.85
C ASP A 49 -3.29 12.02 16.16
N PRO A 50 -3.63 11.79 14.87
CA PRO A 50 -3.26 10.57 14.15
C PRO A 50 -1.76 10.31 14.04
N PHE A 51 -0.93 11.32 14.29
CA PHE A 51 0.52 11.24 14.18
C PHE A 51 1.23 11.47 15.53
N TRP A 52 0.51 11.30 16.64
CA TRP A 52 1.07 11.45 17.98
C TRP A 52 2.33 10.60 18.14
N LYS A 53 3.44 11.25 18.52
CA LYS A 53 4.78 10.64 18.70
C LYS A 53 5.32 9.87 17.47
N THR A 54 4.72 10.05 16.30
CA THR A 54 5.25 9.43 15.08
C THR A 54 6.57 10.13 14.72
N PRO A 55 7.70 9.38 14.64
CA PRO A 55 8.98 9.98 14.31
C PRO A 55 8.93 10.59 12.91
N ARG A 56 9.38 11.85 12.78
CA ARG A 56 9.56 12.47 11.48
C ARG A 56 10.86 11.97 10.88
N VAL A 57 10.77 11.14 9.85
CA VAL A 57 11.93 10.73 9.07
C VAL A 57 12.31 11.91 8.17
N ALA A 58 13.55 12.39 8.29
CA ALA A 58 14.05 13.48 7.45
C ALA A 58 13.93 13.10 5.96
N GLY A 59 13.40 14.03 5.15
CA GLY A 59 13.20 13.82 3.71
C GLY A 59 11.81 13.33 3.30
N ILE A 60 10.98 12.83 4.23
CA ILE A 60 9.58 12.50 3.93
C ILE A 60 8.72 13.71 4.28
N LYS A 61 8.29 14.46 3.26
CA LYS A 61 7.33 15.55 3.40
C LYS A 61 5.92 14.97 3.46
N GLY A 62 5.45 14.65 4.67
CA GLY A 62 4.04 14.34 4.90
C GLY A 62 3.14 15.56 4.57
N PRO A 63 1.83 15.36 4.41
CA PRO A 63 0.90 16.48 4.24
C PRO A 63 1.02 17.45 5.42
N ALA A 64 0.92 18.76 5.15
CA ALA A 64 0.94 19.78 6.20
C ALA A 64 -0.35 19.70 7.01
N LEU A 65 -0.26 19.24 8.26
CA LEU A 65 -1.42 19.06 9.14
C LEU A 65 -1.70 20.30 10.00
N ASP A 66 -0.75 21.23 10.09
CA ASP A 66 -0.88 22.41 10.93
C ASP A 66 -2.05 23.33 10.50
N PRO A 67 -2.29 23.58 9.19
CA PRO A 67 -3.48 24.31 8.77
C PRO A 67 -4.80 23.60 9.12
N ALA A 68 -4.84 22.26 8.99
CA ALA A 68 -6.02 21.47 9.35
C ALA A 68 -6.29 21.53 10.86
N ARG A 69 -5.24 21.45 11.68
CA ARG A 69 -5.32 21.59 13.14
C ARG A 69 -5.76 22.99 13.56
N GLN A 70 -5.26 24.02 12.88
CA GLN A 70 -5.67 25.40 13.14
C GLN A 70 -7.15 25.63 12.79
N ALA A 71 -7.62 25.13 11.66
CA ALA A 71 -9.02 25.25 11.25
C ALA A 71 -9.97 24.58 12.27
N ASP A 72 -9.62 23.38 12.75
CA ASP A 72 -10.37 22.67 13.80
C ASP A 72 -10.40 23.43 15.14
N GLN A 73 -9.28 24.03 15.55
CA GLN A 73 -9.24 24.88 16.76
C GLN A 73 -10.10 26.14 16.63
N LEU A 74 -10.14 26.76 15.45
CA LEU A 74 -10.93 27.96 15.19
C LEU A 74 -12.42 27.65 15.10
N SER A 75 -12.83 26.50 14.56
CA SER A 75 -14.25 26.10 14.51
C SER A 75 -14.88 25.81 15.88
N ARG A 76 -14.05 25.65 16.91
CA ARG A 76 -14.49 25.37 18.30
C ARG A 76 -14.61 26.62 19.17
N ARG A 77 -14.23 27.80 18.65
CA ARG A 77 -14.42 29.11 19.30
C ARG A 77 -15.74 29.71 18.88
#